data_AF-A0A178TCT6-F1
#
_entry.id   AF-A0A178TCT6-F1
#
_cell.length_a   1.000
_cell.length_b   1.000
_cell.length_c   1.000
_cell.angle_alpha   90.00
_cell.angle_beta   90.00
_cell.angle_gamma   90.00
#
_symmetry.space_group_name_H-M   'P 1'
#
loop_
_entity.id
_entity.type
_entity.pdbx_description
1 polymer ?
#
loop_
_entity_poly.entity_id
_entity_poly.type
_entity_poly.pdbx_seq_one_letter_code
_entity_poly.pdbx_strand_id
1 'polypeptide(L)'
;MKEHLKEAAEKPYADIYLQSSVPFVFVDSQKVYLAFVDGNLSYEHAHDMKSGDYLVGFYKDTYVGFGLYNNIKNEKTIQDCYSRLFTVLERIKYTGKVEIR
;
A
#
# COMPACT_ATOMS: atom_id res chain seq x y z
N MET A 1 -1.93 -13.82 1.61
CA MET A 1 -1.90 -12.33 1.65
C MET A 1 -3.28 -11.71 1.48
N LYS A 2 -4.05 -11.98 0.41
CA LYS A 2 -5.42 -11.44 0.28
C LYS A 2 -6.32 -11.69 1.49
N GLU A 3 -6.18 -12.87 2.10
CA GLU A 3 -6.96 -13.28 3.27
C GLU A 3 -6.67 -12.43 4.52
N HIS A 4 -5.45 -11.88 4.64
CA HIS A 4 -5.04 -11.04 5.77
C HIS A 4 -5.31 -9.55 5.55
N LEU A 5 -5.78 -9.13 4.36
CA LEU A 5 -6.05 -7.72 4.11
C LEU A 5 -7.24 -7.21 4.93
N LYS A 6 -8.22 -8.07 5.21
CA LYS A 6 -9.36 -7.74 6.07
C LYS A 6 -8.93 -7.57 7.52
N GLU A 7 -8.10 -8.49 8.01
CA GLU A 7 -7.51 -8.43 9.34
C GLU A 7 -6.62 -7.18 9.50
N ALA A 8 -5.78 -6.89 8.52
CA ALA A 8 -4.95 -5.68 8.50
C ALA A 8 -5.77 -4.38 8.45
N ALA A 9 -7.02 -4.43 7.99
CA ALA A 9 -7.95 -3.29 7.98
C ALA A 9 -8.72 -3.13 9.30
N GLU A 10 -8.51 -4.01 10.29
CA GLU A 10 -9.16 -3.87 11.57
C GLU A 10 -8.65 -2.64 12.34
N LYS A 11 -9.58 -2.04 13.08
CA LYS A 11 -9.37 -0.81 13.85
C LYS A 11 -8.07 -0.75 14.66
N PRO A 12 -7.60 -1.81 15.36
CA PRO A 12 -6.37 -1.75 16.13
C PRO A 12 -5.11 -1.44 15.32
N TYR A 13 -5.12 -1.75 14.01
CA TYR A 13 -3.96 -1.53 13.15
C TYR A 13 -3.92 -0.14 12.52
N ALA A 14 -5.08 0.52 12.36
CA ALA A 14 -5.16 1.84 11.73
C ALA A 14 -4.27 2.89 12.43
N ASP A 15 -4.34 2.96 13.76
CA ASP A 15 -3.52 3.88 14.55
C ASP A 15 -2.02 3.55 14.45
N ILE A 16 -1.67 2.26 14.34
CA ILE A 16 -0.28 1.81 14.15
C ILE A 16 0.26 2.33 12.82
N TYR A 17 -0.51 2.22 11.75
CA TYR A 17 -0.08 2.68 10.42
C TYR A 17 0.05 4.20 10.34
N LEU A 18 -0.88 4.94 10.96
CA LEU A 18 -0.86 6.40 11.00
C LEU A 18 0.35 6.96 11.78
N GLN A 19 0.72 6.32 12.88
CA GLN A 19 1.79 6.78 13.77
C GLN A 19 3.16 6.18 13.45
N SER A 20 3.23 5.30 12.44
CA SER A 20 4.44 4.55 12.11
C SER A 20 5.58 5.43 11.65
N SER A 21 6.78 5.15 12.15
CA SER A 21 8.03 5.73 11.64
C SER A 21 8.51 5.08 10.33
N VAL A 22 7.93 3.94 9.94
CA VAL A 22 8.23 3.21 8.69
C VAL A 22 6.99 3.07 7.79
N PRO A 23 7.15 3.01 6.46
CA PRO A 23 6.01 2.80 5.55
C PRO A 23 5.36 1.43 5.71
N PHE A 24 4.04 1.38 5.56
CA PHE A 24 3.27 0.13 5.41
C PHE A 24 2.79 -0.04 3.98
N VAL A 25 2.80 -1.29 3.49
CA VAL A 25 2.38 -1.64 2.13
C VAL A 25 1.50 -2.88 2.17
N PHE A 26 0.38 -2.81 1.47
CA PHE A 26 -0.62 -3.85 1.32
C PHE A 26 -0.63 -4.30 -0.14
N VAL A 27 -0.42 -5.60 -0.33
CA VAL A 27 -0.20 -6.18 -1.66
C VAL A 27 -1.46 -6.84 -2.19
N ASP A 28 -1.73 -6.62 -3.47
CA ASP A 28 -2.86 -7.20 -4.21
C ASP A 28 -4.22 -6.81 -3.61
N SER A 29 -4.27 -5.62 -2.98
CA SER A 29 -5.51 -5.01 -2.48
C SER A 29 -6.41 -4.60 -3.62
N GLN A 30 -7.72 -4.82 -3.44
CA GLN A 30 -8.74 -4.27 -4.34
C GLN A 30 -9.28 -2.94 -3.81
N LYS A 31 -8.97 -2.59 -2.56
CA LYS A 31 -9.49 -1.41 -1.86
C LYS A 31 -8.41 -0.34 -1.77
N VAL A 32 -8.85 0.92 -1.75
CA VAL A 32 -7.98 2.08 -1.54
C VAL A 32 -7.32 2.04 -0.15
N TYR A 33 -6.21 2.78 0.02
CA TYR A 33 -5.43 2.79 1.27
C TYR A 33 -6.26 3.18 2.52
N LEU A 34 -7.32 3.99 2.34
CA LEU A 34 -8.24 4.36 3.43
C LEU A 34 -8.86 3.15 4.13
N ALA A 35 -9.00 2.02 3.44
CA ALA A 35 -9.46 0.77 4.03
C ALA A 35 -8.58 0.30 5.21
N PHE A 36 -7.33 0.76 5.30
CA PHE A 36 -6.38 0.33 6.33
C PHE A 36 -6.10 1.40 7.38
N VAL A 37 -6.23 2.68 7.02
CA VAL A 37 -5.85 3.81 7.90
C VAL A 37 -7.04 4.52 8.52
N ASP A 38 -8.27 4.30 8.05
CA ASP A 38 -9.49 4.76 8.71
C ASP A 38 -10.10 3.62 9.53
N GLY A 39 -9.84 3.61 10.84
CA GLY A 39 -10.33 2.58 11.75
C GLY A 39 -11.85 2.53 11.92
N ASN A 40 -12.62 3.46 11.32
CA ASN A 40 -14.08 3.41 11.27
C ASN A 40 -14.62 2.85 9.94
N LEU A 41 -13.75 2.65 8.94
CA LEU A 41 -14.11 2.13 7.62
C LEU A 41 -13.66 0.67 7.49
N SER A 42 -14.61 -0.26 7.36
CA SER A 42 -14.24 -1.65 7.12
C SER A 42 -13.72 -1.86 5.69
N TYR A 43 -12.89 -2.88 5.50
CA TYR A 43 -12.34 -3.22 4.18
C TYR A 43 -13.44 -3.43 3.12
N GLU A 44 -14.53 -4.10 3.47
CA GLU A 44 -15.65 -4.38 2.56
C GLU A 44 -16.37 -3.11 2.08
N HIS A 45 -16.53 -2.15 2.98
CA HIS A 45 -17.24 -0.90 2.72
C HIS A 45 -16.36 0.18 2.08
N ALA A 46 -15.03 0.02 2.13
CA ALA A 46 -14.11 0.90 1.43
C ALA A 46 -14.33 0.87 -0.08
N HIS A 47 -14.02 1.99 -0.74
CA HIS A 47 -14.09 2.08 -2.19
C HIS A 47 -13.08 1.16 -2.87
N ASP A 48 -13.50 0.57 -3.98
CA ASP A 48 -12.60 -0.16 -4.85
C ASP A 48 -11.58 0.80 -5.50
N MET A 49 -10.36 0.32 -5.60
CA MET A 49 -9.26 1.07 -6.17
C MET A 49 -9.36 1.12 -7.69
N LYS A 50 -9.42 2.33 -8.23
CA LYS A 50 -9.52 2.57 -9.68
C LYS A 50 -8.18 2.85 -10.36
N SER A 51 -7.12 3.08 -9.60
CA SER A 51 -5.78 3.38 -10.14
C SER A 51 -5.12 2.18 -10.83
N GLY A 52 -5.59 0.96 -10.56
CA GLY A 52 -4.96 -0.26 -11.05
C GLY A 52 -3.68 -0.63 -10.32
N ASP A 53 -3.42 -0.01 -9.16
CA ASP A 53 -2.24 -0.35 -8.36
C ASP A 53 -2.33 -1.79 -7.85
N TYR A 54 -1.21 -2.48 -7.89
CA TYR A 54 -1.04 -3.80 -7.30
C TYR A 54 -0.54 -3.71 -5.87
N LEU A 55 0.20 -2.65 -5.54
CA LEU A 55 0.66 -2.32 -4.20
C LEU A 55 0.05 -1.00 -3.79
N VAL A 56 -0.56 -0.94 -2.61
CA VAL A 56 -0.98 0.31 -1.96
C VAL A 56 -0.23 0.46 -0.66
N GLY A 57 0.23 1.66 -0.36
CA GLY A 57 0.98 1.94 0.83
C GLY A 57 0.67 3.33 1.37
N PHE A 58 1.04 3.52 2.62
CA PHE A 58 0.84 4.75 3.35
C PHE A 58 2.07 5.06 4.20
N TYR A 59 2.49 6.32 4.18
CA TYR A 59 3.54 6.84 5.05
C TYR A 59 3.36 8.35 5.25
N LYS A 60 3.19 8.79 6.51
CA LYS A 60 3.08 10.21 6.89
C LYS A 60 2.15 11.00 5.96
N ASP A 61 0.88 10.61 5.94
CA ASP A 61 -0.19 11.22 5.13
C ASP A 61 0.01 11.12 3.61
N THR A 62 1.00 10.36 3.16
CA THR A 62 1.31 10.21 1.75
C THR A 62 1.02 8.80 1.28
N TYR A 63 0.24 8.71 0.20
CA TYR A 63 -0.03 7.49 -0.53
C TYR A 63 1.19 7.04 -1.35
N VAL A 64 1.44 5.73 -1.37
CA VAL A 64 2.39 5.08 -2.26
C VAL A 64 1.65 4.02 -3.06
N GLY A 65 1.71 4.08 -4.39
CA GLY A 65 1.01 3.15 -5.27
C GLY A 65 1.91 2.66 -6.38
N PHE A 66 1.83 1.36 -6.70
CA PHE A 66 2.47 0.81 -7.89
C PHE A 66 1.58 -0.20 -8.59
N GLY A 67 1.23 0.08 -9.84
CA GLY A 67 0.67 -0.89 -10.78
C GLY A 67 1.71 -1.86 -11.33
N LEU A 68 1.23 -3.01 -11.81
CA LEU A 68 2.05 -3.96 -12.57
C LEU A 68 2.30 -3.41 -13.98
N TYR A 69 3.47 -3.75 -14.54
CA TYR A 69 3.77 -3.39 -15.94
C TYR A 69 2.69 -3.94 -16.89
N ASN A 70 2.08 -3.05 -17.68
CA ASN A 70 0.95 -3.31 -18.56
C ASN A 70 -0.26 -3.98 -17.89
N ASN A 71 -0.42 -3.86 -16.56
CA ASN A 71 -1.45 -4.54 -15.78
C ASN A 71 -1.43 -6.09 -15.91
N ILE A 72 -0.30 -6.66 -16.33
CA ILE A 72 -0.15 -8.11 -16.48
C ILE A 72 0.31 -8.68 -15.14
N LYS A 73 -0.38 -9.70 -14.63
CA LYS A 73 0.00 -10.40 -13.40
C LYS A 73 0.81 -11.66 -13.72
N ASN A 74 2.14 -11.53 -13.67
CA ASN A 74 3.07 -12.66 -13.76
C ASN A 74 4.30 -12.39 -12.87
N GLU A 75 5.16 -13.40 -12.72
CA GLU A 75 6.35 -13.32 -11.87
C GLU A 75 7.25 -12.11 -12.20
N LYS A 76 7.51 -11.86 -13.49
CA LYS A 76 8.39 -10.78 -13.94
C LYS A 76 7.82 -9.40 -13.60
N THR A 77 6.53 -9.18 -13.83
CA THR A 77 5.90 -7.87 -13.55
C THR A 77 5.73 -7.64 -12.05
N ILE A 78 5.51 -8.71 -11.27
CA ILE A 78 5.50 -8.65 -9.81
C ILE A 78 6.89 -8.29 -9.29
N GLN A 79 7.94 -8.96 -9.77
CA GLN A 79 9.32 -8.70 -9.36
C GLN A 79 9.73 -7.24 -9.65
N ASP A 80 9.44 -6.74 -10.85
CA ASP A 80 9.65 -5.33 -11.21
C ASP A 80 8.93 -4.37 -10.24
N CYS A 81 7.67 -4.66 -9.92
CA CYS A 81 6.87 -3.86 -8.99
C CYS A 81 7.51 -3.80 -7.59
N TYR A 82 7.98 -4.94 -7.07
CA TYR A 82 8.74 -4.99 -5.82
C TYR A 82 10.07 -4.25 -5.89
N SER A 83 10.82 -4.36 -6.99
CA SER A 83 12.06 -3.61 -7.17
C SER A 83 11.83 -2.10 -7.11
N ARG A 84 10.78 -1.60 -7.79
CA ARG A 84 10.36 -0.18 -7.72
C ARG A 84 9.98 0.24 -6.31
N LEU A 85 9.21 -0.59 -5.60
CA LEU A 85 8.86 -0.34 -4.20
C LEU A 85 10.11 -0.21 -3.33
N PHE A 86 11.05 -1.16 -3.41
CA PHE A 86 12.25 -1.14 -2.58
C PHE A 86 13.15 0.06 -2.87
N THR A 87 13.25 0.50 -4.13
CA THR A 87 13.94 1.75 -4.47
C THR A 87 13.30 2.97 -3.78
N VAL A 88 11.97 3.02 -3.72
CA VAL A 88 11.27 4.12 -3.02
C VAL A 88 11.43 4.01 -1.51
N LEU A 89 11.35 2.81 -0.93
CA LEU A 89 11.59 2.58 0.50
C LEU A 89 13.02 2.97 0.91
N GLU A 90 14.01 2.67 0.06
CA GLU A 90 15.40 3.09 0.27
C GLU A 90 15.51 4.61 0.29
N ARG A 91 14.85 5.32 -0.65
CA ARG A 91 14.82 6.79 -0.62
C ARG A 91 14.15 7.33 0.63
N ILE A 92 13.00 6.79 1.01
CA ILE A 92 12.28 7.19 2.24
C ILE A 92 13.19 7.04 3.47
N LYS A 93 13.98 5.97 3.55
CA LYS A 93 14.94 5.78 4.64
C LYS A 93 15.95 6.92 4.75
N TYR A 94 16.39 7.49 3.62
CA TYR A 94 17.37 8.58 3.61
C TYR A 94 16.74 9.98 3.69
N THR A 95 15.56 10.20 3.10
CA THR A 95 14.93 11.52 2.99
C THR A 95 13.82 11.76 4.02
N GLY A 96 13.26 10.70 4.59
CA GLY A 96 12.10 10.73 5.48
C GLY A 96 10.79 11.09 4.78
N LYS A 97 10.75 11.10 3.44
CA LYS A 97 9.60 11.51 2.61
C LYS A 97 9.39 10.55 1.45
N VAL A 98 8.13 10.41 1.01
CA VAL A 98 7.79 9.66 -0.19
C VAL A 98 8.16 10.50 -1.42
N GLU A 99 9.06 9.96 -2.27
CA GLU A 99 9.47 10.58 -3.53
C GLU A 99 9.33 9.57 -4.68
N ILE A 100 8.26 9.72 -5.45
CA ILE A 100 7.97 8.93 -6.65
C ILE A 100 8.45 9.77 -7.85
N ARG A 101 9.36 9.22 -8.65
CA ARG A 101 9.87 9.85 -9.88
C ARG A 101 9.28 9.17 -11.10
#